data_AF-A0A1W2TBL5-F1
#
_entry.id   AF-A0A1W2TBL5-F1
#
_cell.length_a   1.000
_cell.length_b   1.000
_cell.length_c   1.000
_cell.angle_alpha   90.00
_cell.angle_beta   90.00
_cell.angle_gamma   90.00
#
_symmetry.space_group_name_H-M   'P 1'
#
loop_
_entity.id
_entity.type
_entity.pdbx_description
1 polymer ?
#
loop_
_entity_poly.entity_id
_entity_poly.type
_entity_poly.pdbx_seq_one_letter_code
_entity_poly.pdbx_strand_id
1 'polypeptide(L)'
;MDEEYGHVPGGVPSLKERHSPARKSSPRHPPRVTFLTQPEVAIIESSRANRQGNRIKMSKQVFEAFPGTEVTDHMLSKAAKLFSENYGVWGKASPLAGKRVSLNTRRLREQCIPDAAASSYVRVTVDGALAGHALACRWNCNGMTVCWVTQLVVRKDYRERGLASSLLRVIREDTDDVYGIITSTRLHV
;
A
#
# COMPACT_ATOMS: atom_id res chain seq x y z
N MET A 1 4.03 -84.62 11.84
CA MET A 1 3.19 -83.43 11.56
C MET A 1 3.33 -82.52 12.77
N ASP A 2 4.52 -82.00 13.04
CA ASP A 2 5.25 -80.98 12.26
C ASP A 2 4.39 -79.71 12.13
N GLU A 3 4.56 -78.76 13.03
CA GLU A 3 5.48 -77.63 12.79
C GLU A 3 5.71 -76.82 14.07
N GLU A 4 6.91 -76.27 14.09
CA GLU A 4 7.68 -75.68 15.17
C GLU A 4 7.65 -74.16 15.05
N TYR A 5 7.47 -73.41 16.14
CA TYR A 5 7.99 -72.03 16.24
C TYR A 5 8.38 -71.70 17.69
N GLY A 6 9.68 -71.88 17.98
CA GLY A 6 10.56 -70.80 18.42
C GLY A 6 10.30 -70.08 19.76
N HIS A 7 10.98 -70.59 20.79
CA HIS A 7 11.79 -69.93 21.85
C HIS A 7 11.58 -68.46 22.28
N VAL A 8 11.63 -68.30 23.62
CA VAL A 8 11.48 -67.17 24.56
C VAL A 8 12.85 -66.46 24.80
N PRO A 9 13.11 -65.47 25.72
CA PRO A 9 12.44 -64.24 26.22
C PRO A 9 13.29 -62.95 26.00
N GLY A 10 12.76 -61.78 26.41
CA GLY A 10 13.59 -60.79 27.13
C GLY A 10 13.30 -59.30 26.94
N GLY A 11 12.98 -58.62 28.07
CA GLY A 11 13.48 -57.28 28.37
C GLY A 11 12.77 -56.07 27.75
N VAL A 12 11.90 -55.42 28.53
CA VAL A 12 11.53 -54.00 28.33
C VAL A 12 12.67 -53.12 28.87
N PRO A 13 13.01 -52.00 28.20
CA PRO A 13 12.81 -50.73 28.90
C PRO A 13 12.33 -49.57 28.01
N SER A 14 11.20 -49.00 28.43
CA SER A 14 10.97 -47.56 28.70
C SER A 14 11.36 -46.52 27.63
N LEU A 15 10.30 -45.93 27.06
CA LEU A 15 10.30 -44.70 26.26
C LEU A 15 10.95 -43.55 27.06
N LYS A 16 12.18 -43.16 26.70
CA LYS A 16 12.72 -41.86 27.15
C LYS A 16 12.09 -40.75 26.33
N GLU A 17 11.19 -40.01 26.97
CA GLU A 17 10.74 -38.68 26.55
C GLU A 17 11.94 -37.77 26.29
N ARG A 18 12.13 -37.37 25.03
CA ARG A 18 13.07 -36.31 24.68
C ARG A 18 12.37 -34.97 24.89
N HIS A 19 12.50 -34.41 26.09
CA HIS A 19 12.20 -33.01 26.33
C HIS A 19 13.13 -32.13 25.48
N SER A 20 12.56 -31.49 24.46
CA SER A 20 13.21 -30.38 23.75
C SER A 20 13.04 -29.09 24.57
N PRO A 21 14.08 -28.29 24.81
CA PRO A 21 13.94 -27.05 25.58
C PRO A 21 13.19 -25.99 24.76
N ALA A 22 12.26 -25.32 25.42
CA ALA A 22 11.46 -24.23 24.88
C ALA A 22 12.34 -23.08 24.35
N ARG A 23 12.13 -22.68 23.08
CA ARG A 23 12.68 -21.44 22.51
C ARG A 23 12.12 -20.25 23.30
N LYS A 24 12.98 -19.53 24.00
CA LYS A 24 12.66 -18.25 24.63
C LYS A 24 12.27 -17.25 23.54
N SER A 25 11.07 -16.69 23.63
CA SER A 25 10.61 -15.62 22.74
C SER A 25 11.33 -14.32 23.09
N SER A 26 11.92 -13.70 22.07
CA SER A 26 12.54 -12.37 22.19
C SER A 26 11.49 -11.30 22.53
N PRO A 27 11.84 -10.25 23.28
CA PRO A 27 10.91 -9.16 23.58
C PRO A 27 10.47 -8.47 22.29
N ARG A 28 9.16 -8.34 22.08
CA ARG A 28 8.61 -7.54 20.97
C ARG A 28 8.94 -6.07 21.24
N HIS A 29 9.73 -5.46 20.37
CA HIS A 29 9.90 -4.02 20.39
C HIS A 29 8.54 -3.34 20.12
N PRO A 30 8.17 -2.31 20.90
CA PRO A 30 6.94 -1.56 20.64
C PRO A 30 7.00 -0.92 19.24
N PRO A 31 5.85 -0.74 18.56
CA PRO A 31 5.81 -0.09 17.26
C PRO A 31 6.39 1.32 17.39
N ARG A 32 7.50 1.54 16.68
CA ARG A 32 8.20 2.82 16.65
C ARG A 32 7.45 3.75 15.69
N VAL A 33 6.63 4.63 16.25
CA VAL A 33 5.96 5.69 15.49
C VAL A 33 7.02 6.68 15.04
N THR A 34 7.25 6.73 13.72
CA THR A 34 8.21 7.67 13.12
C THR A 34 7.42 8.84 12.57
N PHE A 35 7.29 9.90 13.36
CA PHE A 35 6.79 11.17 12.85
C PHE A 35 7.86 11.79 11.95
N LEU A 36 7.56 11.97 10.67
CA LEU A 36 8.32 12.88 9.81
C LEU A 36 8.03 14.30 10.32
N THR A 37 8.87 14.77 11.25
CA THR A 37 8.70 16.04 11.98
C THR A 37 8.96 17.28 11.13
N GLN A 38 9.35 17.12 9.87
CA GLN A 38 9.56 18.24 8.96
C GLN A 38 8.71 18.07 7.70
N PRO A 39 7.83 19.04 7.36
CA PRO A 39 7.20 19.05 6.06
C PRO A 39 8.30 19.20 5.01
N GLU A 40 8.49 18.18 4.18
CA GLU A 40 9.37 18.25 3.03
C GLU A 40 8.75 19.19 2.00
N VAL A 41 9.29 20.41 1.90
CA VAL A 41 8.88 21.41 0.92
C VAL A 41 9.70 21.18 -0.36
N ALA A 42 9.13 20.46 -1.32
CA ALA A 42 9.73 20.32 -2.64
C ALA A 42 9.46 21.56 -3.50
N ILE A 43 10.53 22.18 -4.02
CA ILE A 43 10.47 23.31 -4.97
C ILE A 43 10.35 22.72 -6.38
N ILE A 44 9.30 23.08 -7.12
CA ILE A 44 9.15 22.72 -8.53
C ILE A 44 9.09 24.01 -9.35
N GLU A 45 10.15 24.26 -10.11
CA GLU A 45 10.16 25.32 -11.11
C GLU A 45 9.26 24.94 -12.28
N SER A 46 8.27 25.78 -12.58
CA SER A 46 7.43 25.61 -13.77
C SER A 46 8.12 26.31 -14.94
N SER A 47 8.86 25.54 -15.74
CA SER A 47 9.49 26.00 -16.98
C SER A 47 8.44 26.15 -18.11
N ARG A 48 7.55 27.13 -17.94
CA ARG A 48 6.81 27.76 -19.06
C ARG A 48 7.06 29.25 -18.98
N ALA A 49 8.28 29.65 -19.35
CA ALA A 49 8.61 31.04 -19.58
C ALA A 49 8.03 31.47 -20.94
N ASN A 50 6.76 31.90 -20.95
CA ASN A 50 6.34 32.92 -21.90
C ASN A 50 6.56 34.28 -21.23
N ARG A 51 7.17 35.21 -21.98
CA ARG A 51 7.63 36.51 -21.53
C ARG A 51 6.44 37.40 -21.15
N GLN A 52 6.02 37.37 -19.89
CA GLN A 52 5.33 38.49 -19.23
C GLN A 52 5.41 38.28 -17.71
N GLY A 53 6.18 39.13 -17.02
CA GLY A 53 6.31 39.26 -15.55
C GLY A 53 5.71 38.14 -14.69
N ASN A 54 6.36 36.98 -14.66
CA ASN A 54 5.82 35.82 -13.97
C ASN A 54 6.15 35.90 -12.48
N ARG A 55 5.21 36.35 -11.66
CA ARG A 55 5.30 36.20 -10.20
C ARG A 55 5.33 34.71 -9.91
N ILE A 56 6.48 34.19 -9.48
CA ILE A 56 6.62 32.78 -9.04
C ILE A 56 5.55 32.53 -7.97
N LYS A 57 4.50 31.78 -8.34
CA LYS A 57 3.49 31.36 -7.39
C LYS A 57 4.03 30.13 -6.68
N MET A 58 4.57 30.34 -5.48
CA MET A 58 4.89 29.27 -4.55
C MET A 58 3.60 28.56 -4.14
N SER A 59 3.59 27.23 -4.20
CA SER A 59 2.49 26.40 -3.72
C SER A 59 3.04 25.46 -2.65
N LYS A 60 2.34 25.36 -1.52
CA LYS A 60 2.75 24.51 -0.41
C LYS A 60 2.27 23.09 -0.68
N GLN A 61 3.21 22.15 -0.80
CA GLN A 61 2.91 20.72 -0.89
C GLN A 61 3.17 20.08 0.47
N VAL A 62 2.23 19.25 0.94
CA VAL A 62 2.39 18.49 2.18
C VAL A 62 2.03 17.03 1.90
N PHE A 63 2.99 16.15 2.14
CA PHE A 63 2.83 14.70 2.05
C PHE A 63 2.67 14.14 3.46
N GLU A 64 1.68 13.26 3.63
CA GLU A 64 1.39 12.60 4.90
C GLU A 64 1.23 11.11 4.65
N ALA A 65 1.90 10.28 5.44
CA ALA A 65 1.86 8.82 5.38
C ALA A 65 1.21 8.26 6.64
N PHE A 66 0.36 7.26 6.46
CA PHE A 66 -0.41 6.63 7.53
C PHE A 66 -0.30 5.11 7.38
N PRO A 67 0.01 4.36 8.46
CA PRO A 67 -0.14 2.92 8.44
C PRO A 67 -1.63 2.56 8.31
N GLY A 68 -1.93 1.40 7.73
CA GLY A 68 -3.29 0.95 7.43
C GLY A 68 -4.21 0.95 8.66
N THR A 69 -3.65 0.68 9.85
CA THR A 69 -4.35 0.72 11.14
C THR A 69 -4.82 2.11 11.56
N GLU A 70 -4.20 3.17 11.05
CA GLU A 70 -4.56 4.57 11.32
C GLU A 70 -5.44 5.17 10.22
N VAL A 71 -5.74 4.41 9.16
CA VAL A 71 -6.57 4.88 8.06
C VAL A 71 -8.04 4.89 8.45
N THR A 72 -8.55 6.09 8.65
CA THR A 72 -9.96 6.34 9.02
C THR A 72 -10.91 6.29 7.81
N ASP A 73 -12.19 6.02 8.07
CA ASP A 73 -13.22 6.05 7.02
C ASP A 73 -13.40 7.43 6.37
N HIS A 74 -13.15 8.51 7.13
CA HIS A 74 -13.15 9.87 6.59
C HIS A 74 -12.04 10.08 5.56
N MET A 75 -10.84 9.55 5.81
CA MET A 75 -9.74 9.59 4.83
C MET A 75 -10.10 8.80 3.57
N LEU A 76 -10.64 7.59 3.76
CA LEU A 76 -11.07 6.75 2.65
C LEU A 76 -12.24 7.36 1.86
N SER A 77 -13.16 8.06 2.51
CA SER A 77 -14.25 8.79 1.84
C SER A 77 -13.71 9.89 0.93
N LYS A 78 -12.74 10.67 1.41
CA LYS A 78 -12.06 11.68 0.58
C LYS A 78 -11.30 11.05 -0.58
N ALA A 79 -10.61 9.94 -0.35
CA ALA A 79 -9.92 9.16 -1.38
C ALA A 79 -10.90 8.60 -2.44
N ALA A 80 -12.03 8.04 -2.00
CA ALA A 80 -13.10 7.50 -2.84
C ALA A 80 -13.67 8.58 -3.77
N LYS A 81 -13.95 9.76 -3.21
CA LYS A 81 -14.42 10.93 -3.95
C LYS A 81 -13.39 11.36 -4.99
N LEU A 82 -12.13 11.54 -4.57
CA LEU A 82 -11.05 11.94 -5.48
C LEU A 82 -10.87 10.95 -6.63
N PHE A 83 -10.86 9.64 -6.34
CA PHE A 83 -10.79 8.58 -7.35
C PHE A 83 -11.95 8.70 -8.33
N SER A 84 -13.18 8.74 -7.81
CA SER A 84 -14.39 8.76 -8.63
C SER A 84 -14.42 9.98 -9.56
N GLU A 85 -13.92 11.13 -9.10
CA GLU A 85 -13.85 12.40 -9.85
C GLU A 85 -12.67 12.52 -10.83
N ASN A 86 -11.61 11.71 -10.67
CA ASN A 86 -10.38 11.90 -11.45
C ASN A 86 -9.94 10.70 -12.29
N TYR A 87 -10.36 9.47 -11.96
CA TYR A 87 -9.81 8.27 -12.58
C TYR A 87 -10.16 8.15 -14.08
N GLY A 88 -11.41 7.79 -14.39
CA GLY A 88 -11.82 7.56 -15.77
C GLY A 88 -13.32 7.44 -15.94
N VAL A 89 -13.73 7.34 -17.20
CA VAL A 89 -15.10 7.10 -17.64
C VAL A 89 -15.11 5.75 -18.34
N TRP A 90 -16.14 4.94 -18.13
CA TRP A 90 -16.29 3.67 -18.81
C TRP A 90 -16.44 3.89 -20.33
N GLY A 91 -15.63 3.15 -21.11
CA GLY A 91 -15.69 3.15 -22.57
C GLY A 91 -16.99 2.55 -23.11
N LYS A 92 -17.23 2.76 -24.41
CA LYS A 92 -18.49 2.41 -25.11
C LYS A 92 -18.87 0.93 -25.02
N ALA A 93 -17.89 0.03 -24.93
CA ALA A 93 -18.12 -1.41 -24.83
C ALA A 93 -18.58 -1.87 -23.43
N SER A 94 -18.65 -0.97 -22.44
CA SER A 94 -19.10 -1.31 -21.09
C SER A 94 -20.61 -1.13 -20.95
N PRO A 95 -21.30 -1.98 -20.17
CA PRO A 95 -22.69 -1.71 -19.72
C PRO A 95 -22.84 -0.39 -18.95
N LEU A 96 -21.73 0.19 -18.48
CA LEU A 96 -21.68 1.45 -17.76
C LEU A 96 -21.14 2.60 -18.64
N ALA A 97 -21.14 2.44 -19.96
CA ALA A 97 -20.61 3.42 -20.92
C ALA A 97 -21.03 4.87 -20.57
N GLY A 98 -20.06 5.78 -20.61
CA GLY A 98 -20.27 7.20 -20.29
C GLY A 98 -20.39 7.50 -18.79
N LYS A 99 -20.58 6.50 -17.92
CA LYS A 99 -20.56 6.69 -16.47
C LYS A 99 -19.13 6.73 -15.95
N ARG A 100 -18.94 7.43 -14.83
CA ARG A 100 -17.65 7.50 -14.17
C ARG A 100 -17.31 6.18 -13.49
N VAL A 101 -16.04 5.77 -13.59
CA VAL A 101 -15.50 4.70 -12.75
C VAL A 101 -15.49 5.23 -11.32
N SER A 102 -16.20 4.56 -10.42
CA SER A 102 -16.30 4.95 -9.02
C SER A 102 -15.96 3.78 -8.10
N LEU A 103 -15.40 4.13 -6.95
CA LEU A 103 -15.16 3.20 -5.85
C LEU A 103 -15.75 3.85 -4.60
N ASN A 104 -16.43 3.07 -3.78
CA ASN A 104 -16.93 3.55 -2.50
C ASN A 104 -15.93 3.23 -1.38
N THR A 105 -16.10 3.88 -0.23
CA THR A 105 -15.25 3.71 0.96
C THR A 105 -15.09 2.25 1.36
N ARG A 106 -16.20 1.49 1.36
CA ARG A 106 -16.18 0.07 1.74
C ARG A 106 -15.27 -0.75 0.83
N ARG A 107 -15.44 -0.62 -0.49
CA ARG A 107 -14.60 -1.33 -1.48
C ARG A 107 -13.14 -0.89 -1.38
N LEU A 108 -12.87 0.37 -1.09
CA LEU A 108 -11.50 0.84 -0.87
C LEU A 108 -10.85 0.15 0.32
N ARG A 109 -11.57 0.03 1.44
CA ARG A 109 -11.09 -0.67 2.63
C ARG A 109 -10.83 -2.15 2.30
N GLU A 110 -11.84 -2.84 1.79
CA GLU A 110 -11.76 -4.28 1.49
C GLU A 110 -10.68 -4.64 0.45
N GLN A 111 -10.53 -3.83 -0.61
CA GLN A 111 -9.66 -4.18 -1.74
C GLN A 111 -8.26 -3.59 -1.65
N CYS A 112 -8.10 -2.45 -0.96
CA CYS A 112 -6.84 -1.71 -0.95
C CYS A 112 -6.20 -1.63 0.44
N ILE A 113 -6.88 -2.09 1.50
CA ILE A 113 -6.35 -2.19 2.87
C ILE A 113 -6.87 -3.49 3.51
N PRO A 114 -6.50 -4.68 2.98
CA PRO A 114 -6.96 -5.94 3.56
C PRO A 114 -6.28 -6.18 4.90
N ASP A 115 -7.05 -6.63 5.90
CA ASP A 115 -6.54 -6.89 7.27
C ASP A 115 -5.40 -7.90 7.32
N ALA A 116 -5.33 -8.80 6.32
CA ALA A 116 -4.29 -9.81 6.20
C ALA A 116 -2.92 -9.26 5.72
N ALA A 117 -2.84 -8.00 5.29
CA ALA A 117 -1.62 -7.40 4.76
C ALA A 117 -1.24 -6.11 5.49
N ALA A 118 0.07 -5.87 5.64
CA ALA A 118 0.55 -4.57 6.08
C ALA A 118 0.24 -3.55 4.98
N SER A 119 -0.56 -2.54 5.29
CA SER A 119 -1.03 -1.57 4.31
C SER A 119 -0.59 -0.16 4.69
N SER A 120 -0.44 0.72 3.71
CA SER A 120 -0.08 2.13 3.91
C SER A 120 -0.92 3.03 3.02
N TYR A 121 -1.25 4.21 3.54
CA TYR A 121 -1.93 5.27 2.80
C TYR A 121 -1.08 6.53 2.83
N VAL A 122 -0.79 7.08 1.66
CA VAL A 122 -0.11 8.37 1.53
C VAL A 122 -1.03 9.33 0.81
N ARG A 123 -1.13 10.57 1.31
CA ARG A 123 -1.82 11.65 0.62
C ARG A 123 -0.91 12.85 0.41
N VAL A 124 -1.24 13.65 -0.59
CA VAL A 124 -0.63 14.95 -0.81
C VAL A 124 -1.71 16.04 -0.85
N THR A 125 -1.47 17.11 -0.11
CA THR A 125 -2.27 18.34 -0.21
C THR A 125 -1.44 19.45 -0.86
N VAL A 126 -2.07 20.26 -1.71
CA VAL A 126 -1.49 21.46 -2.33
C VAL A 126 -2.32 22.64 -1.87
N ASP A 127 -1.70 23.57 -1.15
CA ASP A 127 -2.36 24.73 -0.55
C ASP A 127 -3.59 24.33 0.30
N GLY A 128 -3.47 23.22 1.03
CA GLY A 128 -4.52 22.67 1.90
C GLY A 128 -5.59 21.82 1.17
N ALA A 129 -5.58 21.79 -0.17
CA ALA A 129 -6.52 20.98 -0.94
C ALA A 129 -5.94 19.59 -1.25
N LEU A 130 -6.73 18.53 -1.06
CA LEU A 130 -6.32 17.16 -1.44
C LEU A 130 -6.04 17.09 -2.95
N ALA A 131 -4.79 16.82 -3.29
CA ALA A 131 -4.28 16.84 -4.64
C ALA A 131 -3.99 15.44 -5.20
N GLY A 132 -3.73 14.47 -4.34
CA GLY A 132 -3.53 13.08 -4.72
C GLY A 132 -3.39 12.15 -3.53
N HIS A 133 -3.45 10.85 -3.80
CA HIS A 133 -3.16 9.81 -2.82
C HIS A 133 -2.63 8.53 -3.48
N ALA A 134 -1.97 7.72 -2.67
CA ALA A 134 -1.56 6.36 -2.97
C ALA A 134 -1.97 5.42 -1.83
N LEU A 135 -2.38 4.21 -2.19
CA LEU A 135 -2.61 3.08 -1.28
C LEU A 135 -1.69 1.94 -1.69
N ALA A 136 -1.06 1.30 -0.71
CA ALA A 136 -0.22 0.14 -0.93
C ALA A 136 -0.50 -0.95 0.10
N CYS A 137 -0.31 -2.20 -0.31
CA CYS A 137 -0.32 -3.37 0.55
C CYS A 137 1.01 -4.12 0.40
N ARG A 138 1.49 -4.71 1.48
CA ARG A 138 2.74 -5.46 1.53
C ARG A 138 2.49 -6.89 1.94
N TRP A 139 3.10 -7.79 1.20
CA TRP A 139 3.00 -9.23 1.42
C TRP A 139 4.40 -9.82 1.52
N ASN A 140 4.59 -10.72 2.48
CA ASN A 140 5.81 -11.52 2.53
C ASN A 140 5.64 -12.74 1.61
N CYS A 141 6.57 -12.92 0.67
CA CYS A 141 6.63 -14.07 -0.22
C CYS A 141 8.06 -14.59 -0.24
N ASN A 142 8.26 -15.82 0.24
CA ASN A 142 9.57 -16.48 0.28
C ASN A 142 10.66 -15.63 0.97
N GLY A 143 10.31 -14.91 2.04
CA GLY A 143 11.24 -14.05 2.76
C GLY A 143 11.45 -12.67 2.15
N MET A 144 10.91 -12.39 0.97
CA MET A 144 10.91 -11.06 0.35
C MET A 144 9.63 -10.30 0.67
N THR A 145 9.73 -8.99 0.84
CA THR A 145 8.59 -8.09 0.99
C THR A 145 8.23 -7.50 -0.37
N VAL A 146 7.02 -7.80 -0.84
CA VAL A 146 6.47 -7.26 -2.09
C VAL A 146 5.49 -6.15 -1.76
N CYS A 147 5.78 -4.93 -2.21
CA CYS A 147 4.90 -3.77 -2.10
C CYS A 147 4.07 -3.62 -3.37
N TRP A 148 2.75 -3.70 -3.22
CA TRP A 148 1.77 -3.49 -4.28
C TRP A 148 1.04 -2.18 -4.06
N VAL A 149 1.27 -1.19 -4.92
CA VAL A 149 0.45 0.02 -4.98
C VAL A 149 -0.87 -0.33 -5.66
N THR A 150 -1.93 -0.44 -4.86
CA THR A 150 -3.26 -0.86 -5.30
C THR A 150 -4.08 0.28 -5.88
N GLN A 151 -3.80 1.52 -5.47
CA GLN A 151 -4.46 2.70 -6.02
C GLN A 151 -3.52 3.90 -5.99
N LEU A 152 -3.44 4.61 -7.13
CA LEU A 152 -2.73 5.88 -7.26
C LEU A 152 -3.63 6.86 -8.02
N VAL A 153 -3.94 7.99 -7.40
CA VAL A 153 -4.78 9.03 -8.01
C VAL A 153 -4.15 10.39 -7.79
N VAL A 154 -4.01 11.14 -8.89
CA VAL A 154 -3.70 12.57 -8.85
C VAL A 154 -4.85 13.33 -9.50
N ARG A 155 -5.32 14.37 -8.81
CA ARG A 155 -6.35 15.29 -9.30
C ARG A 155 -5.91 15.86 -10.63
N LYS A 156 -6.82 15.94 -11.60
CA LYS A 156 -6.51 16.34 -12.98
C LYS A 156 -5.73 17.66 -13.06
N ASP A 157 -6.14 18.65 -12.26
CA ASP A 157 -5.52 19.97 -12.23
C ASP A 157 -4.08 19.98 -11.73
N TYR A 158 -3.65 18.92 -11.04
CA TYR A 158 -2.30 18.77 -10.50
C TYR A 158 -1.46 17.69 -11.20
N ARG A 159 -1.96 17.11 -12.30
CA ARG A 159 -1.17 16.17 -13.10
C ARG A 159 0.01 16.87 -13.77
N GLU A 160 1.02 16.09 -14.14
CA GLU A 160 2.24 16.58 -14.79
C GLU A 160 3.08 17.53 -13.90
N ARG A 161 2.86 17.48 -12.58
CA ARG A 161 3.61 18.26 -11.57
C ARG A 161 4.46 17.38 -10.64
N GLY A 162 4.80 16.16 -11.06
CA GLY A 162 5.61 15.22 -10.27
C GLY A 162 4.92 14.59 -9.05
N LEU A 163 3.68 15.00 -8.68
CA LEU A 163 3.00 14.50 -7.48
C LEU A 163 2.86 12.98 -7.42
N ALA A 164 2.58 12.33 -8.56
CA ALA A 164 2.47 10.88 -8.62
C ALA A 164 3.80 10.21 -8.23
N SER A 165 4.91 10.68 -8.80
CA SER A 165 6.25 10.17 -8.49
C SER A 165 6.63 10.41 -7.03
N SER A 166 6.31 11.58 -6.48
CA SER A 166 6.55 11.88 -5.06
C SER A 166 5.71 10.99 -4.14
N LEU A 167 4.43 10.78 -4.43
CA LEU A 167 3.58 9.84 -3.67
C LEU A 167 4.18 8.42 -3.66
N LEU A 168 4.67 7.94 -4.81
CA LEU A 168 5.30 6.62 -4.92
C LEU A 168 6.62 6.53 -4.15
N ARG A 169 7.40 7.62 -4.10
CA ARG A 169 8.63 7.68 -3.29
C ARG A 169 8.31 7.64 -1.80
N VAL A 170 7.31 8.40 -1.35
CA VAL A 170 6.92 8.49 0.06
C VAL A 170 6.28 7.18 0.56
N ILE A 171 5.51 6.48 -0.28
CA ILE A 171 4.85 5.24 0.14
C ILE A 171 5.79 4.03 0.17
N ARG A 172 6.96 4.12 -0.48
CA ARG A 172 7.97 3.05 -0.47
C ARG A 172 8.65 3.01 0.91
N GLU A 173 8.93 1.80 1.38
CA GLU A 173 9.70 1.55 2.59
C GLU A 173 11.04 0.88 2.23
N ASP A 174 12.07 1.10 3.05
CA ASP A 174 13.41 0.52 2.82
C ASP A 174 13.41 -1.01 2.91
N THR A 175 12.39 -1.58 3.57
CA THR A 175 12.16 -3.02 3.67
C THR A 175 11.48 -3.62 2.45
N ASP A 176 11.08 -2.82 1.46
CA ASP A 176 10.45 -3.30 0.23
C ASP A 176 11.51 -3.84 -0.74
N ASP A 177 11.56 -5.16 -0.92
CA ASP A 177 12.45 -5.83 -1.86
C ASP A 177 11.96 -5.72 -3.31
N VAL A 178 10.64 -5.77 -3.50
CA VAL A 178 9.98 -5.71 -4.81
C VAL A 178 8.85 -4.69 -4.79
N TYR A 179 8.70 -3.91 -5.87
CA TYR A 179 7.69 -2.87 -5.97
C TYR A 179 6.88 -2.99 -7.26
N GLY A 180 5.56 -3.02 -7.14
CA GLY A 180 4.63 -3.12 -8.26
C GLY A 180 3.49 -2.13 -8.13
N ILE A 181 2.96 -1.68 -9.27
CA ILE A 181 1.76 -0.83 -9.34
C ILE A 181 0.67 -1.60 -10.05
N ILE A 182 -0.50 -1.70 -9.43
CA ILE A 182 -1.70 -2.23 -10.08
C ILE A 182 -2.32 -1.09 -10.88
N THR A 183 -2.10 -1.10 -12.20
CA THR A 183 -2.75 -0.17 -13.11
C THR A 183 -3.96 -0.82 -13.76
N SER A 184 -5.16 -0.27 -13.57
CA SER A 184 -6.30 -0.62 -14.44
C SER A 184 -6.22 0.23 -15.72
N THR A 185 -5.38 -0.20 -16.65
CA THR A 185 -5.39 0.33 -18.02
C THR A 185 -6.45 -0.47 -18.79
N ARG A 186 -7.68 0.04 -18.90
CA ARG A 186 -8.55 -0.39 -20.00
C ARG A 186 -8.18 0.43 -21.23
N LEU A 187 -7.19 -0.04 -21.99
CA LEU A 187 -7.02 0.37 -23.38
C LEU A 187 -8.10 -0.33 -24.20
N HIS A 188 -9.02 0.44 -24.80
CA HIS A 188 -9.62 0.04 -26.06
C HIS A 188 -8.97 0.92 -27.12
N VAL A 189 -8.18 0.28 -27.99
CA VAL A 189 -7.89 0.77 -29.34
C VAL A 189 -9.18 0.68 -30.15
#